data_AF-A0AAJ0MIK7-F1
#
_entry.id   AF-A0AAJ0MIK7-F1
#
_cell.length_a   1.000
_cell.length_b   1.000
_cell.length_c   1.000
_cell.angle_alpha   90.00
_cell.angle_beta   90.00
_cell.angle_gamma   90.00
#
_symmetry.space_group_name_H-M   'P 1'
#
loop_
_entity.id
_entity.type
_entity.pdbx_description
1 polymer ?
#
loop_
_entity_poly.entity_id
_entity_poly.type
_entity_poly.pdbx_seq_one_letter_code
_entity_poly.pdbx_strand_id
1 'polypeptide(L)' 'QHLDPYHTPWIWVGGSYGASRDTWMRLRNPEVIFAVWESSAVVESRPAASAYWNAMHRSMPQNCSADMQAAMHHIDD' A
#
# COMPACT_ATOMS: atom_id res chain seq x y z
N GLN A 1 1.95 -12.92 -32.56
CA GLN A 1 2.14 -13.50 -31.20
C GLN A 1 0.77 -13.63 -30.55
N HIS A 2 0.49 -14.75 -29.89
CA HIS A 2 -0.75 -14.96 -29.12
C HIS A 2 -0.53 -14.44 -27.69
N LEU A 3 -0.96 -13.21 -27.42
CA LEU A 3 -0.81 -12.57 -26.10
C LEU A 3 -2.07 -12.68 -25.24
N ASP A 4 -3.10 -13.38 -25.70
CA ASP A 4 -4.32 -13.57 -24.93
C ASP A 4 -4.04 -14.41 -23.66
N PRO A 5 -4.83 -14.22 -22.59
CA PRO A 5 -4.61 -14.84 -21.29
C PRO A 5 -4.79 -16.37 -21.28
N TYR A 6 -5.37 -16.96 -22.34
CA TYR A 6 -5.53 -18.42 -22.42
C TYR A 6 -4.24 -19.13 -22.85
N HIS A 7 -3.31 -18.41 -23.50
CA HIS A 7 -2.06 -18.96 -24.00
C HIS A 7 -0.82 -18.32 -23.35
N THR A 8 -0.93 -17.10 -22.83
CA THR A 8 0.17 -16.38 -22.17
C THR A 8 -0.23 -15.99 -20.74
N PRO A 9 0.52 -16.37 -19.70
CA PRO A 9 0.23 -15.94 -18.33
C PRO A 9 0.60 -14.46 -18.11
N TRP A 10 -0.33 -13.67 -17.58
CA TRP A 10 -0.11 -12.25 -17.28
C TRP A 10 0.24 -12.05 -15.80
N ILE A 11 1.34 -11.36 -15.54
CA ILE A 11 1.73 -10.91 -14.19
C ILE A 11 1.49 -9.41 -14.10
N TRP A 12 0.67 -8.97 -13.15
CA TRP A 12 0.45 -7.55 -12.88
C TRP A 12 1.36 -7.11 -11.71
N VAL A 13 2.21 -6.12 -11.96
CA VAL A 13 3.09 -5.53 -10.94
C VAL A 13 2.61 -4.14 -10.58
N GLY A 14 2.46 -3.85 -9.29
CA GLY A 14 1.94 -2.59 -8.80
C GLY A 14 2.59 -2.14 -7.49
N GLY A 15 2.49 -0.83 -7.22
CA GLY A 15 2.93 -0.20 -5.98
C GLY A 15 1.83 0.67 -5.37
N SER A 16 1.74 0.71 -4.05
CA SER A 16 0.77 1.53 -3.31
C SER A 16 -0.67 1.25 -3.78
N TYR A 17 -1.42 2.27 -4.20
CA TYR A 17 -2.75 2.11 -4.78
C TYR A 17 -2.76 1.21 -6.04
N GLY A 18 -1.69 1.24 -6.84
CA GLY A 18 -1.52 0.34 -7.98
C GLY A 18 -1.45 -1.12 -7.54
N ALA A 19 -0.82 -1.39 -6.40
CA ALA A 19 -0.79 -2.72 -5.80
C ALA A 19 -2.17 -3.13 -5.28
N SER A 20 -2.91 -2.23 -4.62
CA SER A 20 -4.31 -2.53 -4.26
C SER A 20 -5.17 -2.93 -5.48
N ARG A 21 -4.93 -2.27 -6.63
CA ARG A 21 -5.63 -2.60 -7.88
C ARG A 21 -5.21 -3.94 -8.46
N ASP A 22 -3.93 -4.30 -8.42
CA ASP A 22 -3.47 -5.58 -8.94
C ASP A 22 -4.06 -6.75 -8.13
N THR A 23 -4.01 -6.69 -6.80
CA THR A 23 -4.60 -7.70 -5.90
C THR A 23 -6.07 -7.89 -6.22
N TRP A 24 -6.83 -6.80 -6.30
CA TRP A 24 -8.27 -6.86 -6.59
C TRP A 24 -8.58 -7.25 -8.03
N MET A 25 -7.68 -7.00 -8.99
CA MET A 25 -7.86 -7.47 -10.36
C MET A 25 -7.71 -8.98 -10.42
N ARG A 26 -6.67 -9.53 -9.77
CA ARG A 26 -6.43 -10.97 -9.67
C ARG A 26 -7.57 -11.70 -8.99
N LEU A 27 -8.06 -11.16 -7.86
CA LEU A 27 -9.19 -11.75 -7.14
C LEU A 27 -10.47 -11.79 -7.98
N ARG A 28 -10.70 -10.76 -8.80
CA ARG A 28 -11.92 -10.66 -9.63
C ARG A 28 -11.84 -11.40 -10.97
N ASN A 29 -10.64 -11.55 -11.55
CA ASN A 29 -10.43 -12.15 -12.87
C ASN A 29 -9.22 -13.11 -12.84
N PRO A 30 -9.27 -14.18 -12.02
CA PRO A 30 -8.15 -15.11 -11.87
C PRO A 30 -7.81 -15.86 -13.18
N GLU A 31 -8.73 -15.94 -14.13
CA GLU A 31 -8.56 -16.51 -15.47
C GLU A 31 -7.79 -15.59 -16.42
N VAL A 32 -7.69 -14.29 -16.12
CA VAL A 32 -6.97 -13.30 -16.92
C VAL A 32 -5.60 -13.00 -16.33
N ILE A 33 -5.53 -12.79 -15.02
CA ILE A 33 -4.28 -12.44 -14.32
C ILE A 33 -3.76 -13.69 -13.62
N PHE A 34 -2.60 -14.18 -14.06
CA PHE A 34 -2.00 -15.39 -13.50
C PHE A 34 -1.41 -15.15 -12.12
N ALA A 35 -0.73 -14.01 -11.91
CA ALA A 35 -0.11 -13.65 -10.63
C ALA A 35 0.01 -12.13 -10.47
N VAL A 36 0.24 -11.68 -9.23
CA VAL A 36 0.51 -10.27 -8.94
C VAL A 36 1.74 -10.12 -8.06
N TRP A 37 2.48 -9.01 -8.24
CA TRP A 37 3.50 -8.56 -7.31
C TRP A 37 3.05 -7.23 -6.72
N GLU A 38 2.59 -7.30 -5.48
CA GLU A 38 1.96 -6.20 -4.79
C GLU A 38 2.97 -5.54 -3.83
N SER A 39 3.43 -4.33 -4.15
CA SER A 39 4.33 -3.57 -3.28
C SER A 39 3.56 -2.53 -2.48
N SER A 40 3.58 -2.63 -1.14
CA SER A 40 2.91 -1.68 -0.24
C SER A 40 1.41 -1.51 -0.52
N ALA A 41 0.72 -2.59 -0.86
CA ALA A 41 -0.72 -2.58 -1.16
C ALA A 41 -1.55 -2.23 0.08
N VAL A 42 -2.51 -1.32 -0.09
CA VAL A 42 -3.50 -0.99 0.94
C VAL A 42 -4.78 -1.74 0.60
N VAL A 43 -4.82 -3.02 0.93
CA VAL A 43 -5.97 -3.91 0.62
C VAL A 43 -7.05 -3.89 1.69
N GLU A 44 -6.70 -3.41 2.89
CA GLU A 44 -7.59 -3.30 4.04
C GLU A 44 -7.84 -1.83 4.37
N SER A 45 -9.09 -1.37 4.28
CA SER A 45 -9.48 -0.04 4.74
C SER A 45 -9.74 -0.05 6.24
N ARG A 46 -9.03 0.78 7.00
CA ARG A 46 -9.27 0.95 8.44
C ARG A 46 -9.81 2.35 8.75
N PRO A 47 -10.92 2.47 9.52
CA PRO A 47 -11.46 3.77 9.92
C PRO A 47 -10.49 4.60 10.75
N ALA A 48 -9.69 3.95 11.60
CA ALA A 48 -8.63 4.57 12.37
C ALA A 48 -7.26 4.23 11.77
N ALA A 49 -6.57 5.25 11.28
CA ALA A 49 -5.22 5.13 10.74
C ALA A 49 -4.13 5.20 11.82
N SER A 50 -4.47 5.09 13.11
CA SER A 50 -3.49 5.23 14.21
C SER A 50 -2.35 4.22 14.10
N ALA A 51 -2.61 3.00 13.64
CA ALA A 51 -1.57 2.00 13.41
C ALA A 51 -0.51 2.46 12.38
N TYR A 52 -0.93 3.17 11.32
CA TYR A 52 -0.05 3.73 10.30
C TYR A 52 0.83 4.85 10.89
N TRP A 53 0.24 5.81 11.58
CA TRP A 53 0.97 6.92 12.20
C TRP A 53 1.88 6.48 13.35
N ASN A 54 1.42 5.54 14.17
CA ASN A 54 2.22 5.03 15.29
C ASN A 54 3.46 4.26 14.83
N ALA A 55 3.38 3.57 13.68
CA ALA A 55 4.55 2.92 13.10
C ALA A 55 5.63 3.95 12.73
N MET A 56 5.24 5.03 12.06
CA MET A 56 6.17 6.13 11.75
C MET A 56 6.74 6.75 13.03
N HIS A 57 5.90 7.04 14.03
CA HIS A 57 6.37 7.59 15.30
C HIS A 57 7.41 6.73 16.01
N ARG A 58 7.18 5.41 16.08
CA ARG A 58 8.14 4.47 16.71
C ARG A 58 9.44 4.30 15.92
N SER A 59 9.41 4.52 14.62
CA SER A 59 10.59 4.41 13.75
C SER A 59 11.44 5.68 13.69
N MET A 60 10.92 6.82 14.17
CA MET A 60 11.67 8.06 14.21
C MET A 60 12.74 8.05 15.33
N PRO A 61 13.92 8.64 15.09
CA PRO A 61 14.85 9.00 16.15
C PRO A 61 14.17 9.89 17.20
N GLN A 62 14.60 9.80 18.46
CA GLN A 62 13.97 10.49 19.59
C GLN A 62 13.92 12.02 19.43
N ASN A 63 14.95 12.63 18.83
CA ASN A 63 14.96 14.06 18.56
C ASN A 63 13.95 14.44 17.46
N CYS A 64 13.86 13.65 16.39
CA CYS A 64 12.89 13.87 15.31
C CYS A 64 11.44 13.73 15.81
N SER A 65 11.16 12.72 16.63
CA SER A 65 9.82 12.55 17.19
C SER A 65 9.44 13.66 18.17
N ALA A 66 10.40 14.16 18.96
CA ALA A 66 10.21 15.32 19.84
C ALA A 66 9.95 16.61 19.04
N ASP A 67 10.70 16.85 17.97
CA ASP A 67 10.52 18.02 17.11
C ASP A 67 9.14 18.00 16.43
N MET A 68 8.70 16.84 15.95
CA MET A 68 7.35 16.68 15.39
C MET A 68 6.25 16.99 16.41
N GLN A 69 6.42 16.57 17.67
CA GLN A 69 5.46 16.90 18.74
C GLN A 69 5.47 18.40 19.07
N ALA A 70 6.64 19.03 19.16
CA ALA A 70 6.76 20.46 19.39
C ALA A 70 6.11 21.29 18.27
N ALA A 71 6.29 20.87 17.01
CA ALA A 71 5.64 21.50 15.86
C ALA A 71 4.11 21.40 15.93
N MET A 72 3.57 20.24 16.31
CA MET A 72 2.13 20.06 16.51
C MET A 72 1.59 20.97 17.63
N HIS A 73 2.28 21.05 18.77
CA HIS A 73 1.89 21.96 19.85
C HIS A 73 1.84 23.43 19.41
N HIS A 74 2.82 23.87 18.61
CA HIS A 74 2.81 25.23 18.07
C HIS A 74 1.68 25.50 17.08
N ILE A 75 1.22 24.48 16.34
CA ILE A 75 0.08 24.59 15.42
C ILE A 75 -1.26 24.64 16.20
N ASP A 76 -1.33 23.96 17.33
CA ASP A 76 -2.53 23.87 18.16
C ASP A 76 -2.79 25.13 19.00
N ASP A 77 -1.75 25.93 19.28
CA ASP A 77 -1.81 27.22 19.99
C ASP A 77 -2.41 28.36 19.14
#